data_AF-A0A3D3FEP7-F1
#
_entry.id   AF-A0A3D3FEP7-F1
#
_cell.length_a   1.000
_cell.length_b   1.000
_cell.length_c   1.000
_cell.angle_alpha   90.00
_cell.angle_beta   90.00
_cell.angle_gamma   90.00
#
_symmetry.space_group_name_H-M   'P 1'
#
loop_
_entity.id
_entity.type
_entity.pdbx_description
1 polymer ?
#
loop_
_entity_poly.entity_id
_entity_poly.type
_entity_poly.pdbx_seq_one_letter_code
_entity_poly.pdbx_strand_id
1 'polypeptide(L)'
;MLNYIKAENLKCKGTFAKKLVVLAPACIVLLSLIEGKYFVVNGYNWWYALTFLGFVTLLTALVNQNEEKKLHYRAVFALPVNLRKTWISKVLLIEIYVAIANIVHLAGIILGKLFYCTSSNITISQMIIATLLLIV
;
A
#
# COMPACT_ATOMS: atom_id res chain seq x y z
N MET A 1 4.36 -1.85 -21.89
CA MET A 1 4.25 -2.11 -20.44
C MET A 1 3.06 -1.37 -19.81
N LEU A 2 2.89 -0.07 -20.04
CA LEU A 2 1.78 0.72 -19.48
C LEU A 2 0.39 0.07 -19.65
N ASN A 3 0.08 -0.45 -20.84
CA ASN A 3 -1.22 -1.10 -21.11
C ASN A 3 -1.43 -2.37 -20.28
N TYR A 4 -0.36 -3.13 -20.01
CA TYR A 4 -0.44 -4.30 -19.14
C TYR A 4 -0.71 -3.89 -17.69
N ILE A 5 -0.03 -2.86 -17.17
CA ILE A 5 -0.29 -2.32 -15.82
C ILE A 5 -1.73 -1.80 -15.70
N LYS A 6 -2.23 -1.08 -16.72
CA LYS A 6 -3.63 -0.62 -16.76
C LYS A 6 -4.60 -1.80 -16.73
N ALA A 7 -4.33 -2.86 -17.49
CA ALA A 7 -5.15 -4.08 -17.47
C ALA A 7 -5.14 -4.76 -16.10
N GLU A 8 -3.98 -4.90 -15.45
CA GLU A 8 -3.89 -5.44 -14.08
C GLU A 8 -4.65 -4.58 -13.06
N ASN A 9 -4.56 -3.24 -13.16
CA ASN A 9 -5.29 -2.33 -12.28
C ASN A 9 -6.81 -2.44 -12.47
N LEU A 10 -7.28 -2.70 -13.70
CA LEU A 10 -8.69 -2.95 -13.99
C LEU A 10 -9.19 -4.24 -13.32
N LYS A 11 -8.37 -5.30 -13.26
CA LYS A 11 -8.70 -6.54 -12.55
C LYS A 11 -8.89 -6.33 -11.05
N CYS A 12 -8.16 -5.36 -10.49
CA CYS A 12 -8.27 -4.95 -9.09
C CYS A 12 -9.37 -3.92 -8.82
N LYS A 13 -10.13 -3.49 -9.84
CA LYS A 13 -11.23 -2.52 -9.65
C LYS A 13 -12.35 -3.15 -8.83
N GLY A 14 -12.76 -2.46 -7.76
CA GLY A 14 -13.84 -2.91 -6.87
C GLY A 14 -13.47 -4.08 -5.96
N THR A 15 -12.21 -4.54 -5.96
CA THR A 15 -11.77 -5.64 -5.08
C THR A 15 -11.32 -5.11 -3.72
N PHE A 16 -11.28 -6.00 -2.73
CA PHE A 16 -10.79 -5.66 -1.39
C PHE A 16 -9.32 -5.24 -1.40
N ALA A 17 -8.51 -5.77 -2.32
CA ALA A 17 -7.09 -5.38 -2.48
C ALA A 17 -6.93 -3.86 -2.63
N LYS A 18 -7.76 -3.22 -3.47
CA LYS A 18 -7.69 -1.76 -3.67
C LYS A 18 -8.19 -0.96 -2.46
N LYS A 19 -9.16 -1.50 -1.72
CA LYS A 19 -9.65 -0.88 -0.46
C LYS A 19 -8.57 -0.96 0.63
N LEU A 20 -7.86 -2.09 0.70
CA LEU A 20 -6.80 -2.34 1.67
C LEU A 20 -5.67 -1.31 1.59
N VAL A 21 -5.32 -0.85 0.39
CA VAL A 21 -4.29 0.20 0.15
C VAL A 21 -4.55 1.47 0.96
N VAL A 22 -5.82 1.81 1.21
CA VAL A 22 -6.19 2.99 2.01
C VAL A 22 -6.54 2.59 3.43
N LEU A 23 -7.25 1.48 3.61
CA LEU A 23 -7.70 1.03 4.93
C LEU A 23 -6.53 0.69 5.87
N ALA A 24 -5.53 -0.04 5.39
CA ALA A 24 -4.39 -0.44 6.23
C ALA A 24 -3.63 0.76 6.82
N PRO A 25 -3.15 1.74 6.02
CA PRO A 25 -2.46 2.90 6.57
C PRO A 25 -3.40 3.79 7.41
N ALA A 26 -4.67 3.94 7.01
CA ALA A 26 -5.64 4.71 7.80
C ALA A 26 -5.89 4.08 9.19
N CYS A 27 -6.01 2.76 9.28
CA CYS A 27 -6.16 2.05 10.55
C CYS A 27 -4.97 2.32 11.48
N ILE A 28 -3.74 2.34 10.96
CA ILE A 28 -2.55 2.62 11.78
C ILE A 28 -2.50 4.07 12.21
N VAL A 29 -2.78 5.02 11.32
CA VAL A 29 -2.86 6.44 11.69
C VAL A 29 -3.89 6.66 12.80
N LEU A 30 -5.06 6.02 12.71
CA LEU A 30 -6.10 6.08 13.74
C LEU A 30 -5.66 5.44 15.06
N LEU A 31 -5.01 4.27 14.99
CA LEU A 31 -4.50 3.58 16.17
C LEU A 31 -3.46 4.46 16.89
N SER A 32 -2.60 5.15 16.14
CA SER A 32 -1.56 6.02 16.70
C SER A 32 -2.10 7.23 17.45
N LEU A 33 -3.37 7.63 17.24
CA LEU A 33 -4.00 8.70 18.02
C LEU A 33 -4.05 8.39 19.52
N ILE A 34 -4.04 7.11 19.90
CA ILE A 34 -4.05 6.67 21.30
C ILE A 34 -2.74 7.06 22.01
N GLU A 35 -1.65 7.22 21.25
CA GLU A 35 -0.29 7.41 21.76
C GLU A 35 0.04 8.86 22.14
N GLY A 36 -0.85 9.81 21.86
CA GLY A 36 -0.68 11.21 22.26
C GLY A 36 0.62 11.84 21.76
N LYS A 37 1.55 12.11 22.68
CA LYS A 37 2.86 12.72 22.39
C LYS A 37 3.75 11.83 21.51
N TYR A 38 3.54 10.52 21.52
CA TYR A 38 4.31 9.57 20.71
C TYR A 38 3.64 9.26 19.36
N PHE A 39 2.58 9.99 18.99
CA PHE A 39 1.82 9.78 17.74
C PHE A 39 2.72 9.59 16.51
N VAL A 40 3.67 10.51 16.27
CA VAL A 40 4.52 10.43 15.07
C VAL A 40 5.46 9.23 15.14
N VAL A 41 6.11 9.00 16.29
CA VAL A 41 7.06 7.89 16.48
C VAL A 41 6.34 6.55 16.33
N ASN A 42 5.27 6.35 17.09
CA ASN A 42 4.54 5.08 17.11
C ASN A 42 3.72 4.86 15.84
N GLY A 43 3.32 5.92 15.14
CA GLY A 43 2.72 5.83 13.81
C GLY A 43 3.65 5.26 12.76
N TYR A 44 4.94 5.57 12.81
CA TYR A 44 5.92 4.90 11.96
C TYR A 44 6.25 3.50 12.49
N ASN A 45 6.51 3.34 13.80
CA ASN A 45 6.89 2.06 14.39
C ASN A 45 5.88 0.95 14.10
N TRP A 46 4.59 1.21 14.30
CA TRP A 46 3.57 0.21 14.05
C TRP A 46 3.36 -0.08 12.58
N TRP A 47 3.56 0.92 11.71
CA TRP A 47 3.50 0.71 10.28
C TRP A 47 4.60 -0.23 9.83
N TYR A 48 5.88 0.08 10.05
CA TYR A 48 6.96 -0.73 9.50
C TYR A 48 7.19 -2.07 10.23
N ALA A 49 6.90 -2.16 11.53
CA ALA A 49 7.29 -3.34 12.32
C ALA A 49 6.47 -4.60 11.99
N LEU A 50 5.18 -4.45 11.67
CA LEU A 50 4.31 -5.62 11.43
C LEU A 50 3.23 -5.35 10.39
N THR A 51 2.58 -4.18 10.43
CA THR A 51 1.43 -3.92 9.55
C THR A 51 1.84 -3.83 8.09
N PHE A 52 3.01 -3.26 7.79
CA PHE A 52 3.52 -3.16 6.43
C PHE A 52 3.80 -4.54 5.83
N LEU A 53 4.46 -5.42 6.58
CA LEU A 53 4.72 -6.80 6.13
C LEU A 53 3.41 -7.57 5.90
N GLY A 54 2.46 -7.46 6.85
CA GLY A 54 1.12 -8.04 6.71
C GLY A 54 0.35 -7.48 5.52
N PHE A 55 0.48 -6.18 5.27
CA PHE A 55 -0.13 -5.51 4.13
C PHE A 55 0.42 -6.02 2.79
N VAL A 56 1.74 -6.12 2.64
CA VAL A 56 2.38 -6.60 1.39
C VAL A 56 2.00 -8.06 1.10
N THR A 57 2.06 -8.93 2.12
CA THR A 57 1.70 -10.36 1.98
C THR A 57 0.21 -10.53 1.64
N LEU A 58 -0.68 -9.79 2.29
CA LEU A 58 -2.11 -9.89 2.03
C LEU A 58 -2.47 -9.27 0.68
N LEU A 59 -1.84 -8.15 0.30
CA LEU A 59 -2.04 -7.52 -1.00
C LEU A 59 -1.63 -8.45 -2.16
N THR A 60 -0.44 -9.05 -2.08
CA THR A 60 0.06 -10.00 -3.08
C THR A 60 -0.87 -11.22 -3.19
N ALA A 61 -1.29 -11.79 -2.06
CA ALA A 61 -2.23 -12.92 -2.03
C ALA A 61 -3.59 -12.56 -2.66
N LEU A 62 -4.17 -11.41 -2.33
CA LEU A 62 -5.46 -10.98 -2.89
C LEU A 62 -5.39 -10.68 -4.38
N VAL A 63 -4.33 -10.02 -4.85
CA VAL A 63 -4.12 -9.76 -6.28
C VAL A 63 -4.02 -11.08 -7.04
N ASN A 64 -3.36 -12.08 -6.48
CA ASN A 64 -3.27 -13.40 -7.09
C ASN A 64 -4.61 -14.16 -7.08
N GLN A 65 -5.30 -14.18 -5.92
CA GLN A 65 -6.59 -14.87 -5.77
C GLN A 65 -7.69 -14.31 -6.67
N ASN A 66 -7.65 -13.01 -7.02
CA ASN A 66 -8.61 -12.41 -7.94
C ASN A 66 -8.64 -13.10 -9.32
N GLU A 67 -7.49 -13.59 -9.79
CA GLU A 67 -7.40 -14.31 -11.06
C GLU A 67 -7.67 -15.80 -10.92
N GLU A 68 -7.18 -16.40 -9.83
CA GLU A 68 -7.34 -17.81 -9.54
C GLU A 68 -8.82 -18.18 -9.32
N LYS A 69 -9.54 -17.43 -8.47
CA LYS A 69 -10.90 -17.80 -8.05
C LYS A 69 -11.99 -17.45 -9.06
N LYS A 70 -11.78 -16.44 -9.92
CA LYS A 70 -12.82 -16.01 -10.88
C LYS A 70 -12.85 -16.86 -12.14
N LEU A 71 -11.68 -17.11 -12.73
CA LEU A 71 -11.58 -17.76 -14.04
C LEU A 71 -10.40 -18.76 -14.13
N HIS A 72 -9.78 -19.12 -13.00
CA HIS A 72 -8.61 -20.03 -12.95
C HIS A 72 -7.55 -19.69 -14.02
N TYR A 73 -7.22 -18.39 -14.15
CA TYR A 73 -6.27 -17.87 -15.15
C TYR A 73 -6.63 -18.07 -16.63
N ARG A 74 -7.78 -18.68 -16.95
CA ARG A 74 -8.20 -18.93 -18.34
C ARG A 74 -8.30 -17.66 -19.17
N ALA A 75 -8.71 -16.55 -18.54
CA ALA A 75 -8.79 -15.24 -19.19
C ALA A 75 -7.44 -14.65 -19.63
N VAL A 76 -6.32 -15.12 -19.06
CA VAL A 76 -4.99 -14.63 -19.41
C VAL A 76 -4.29 -15.62 -20.33
N PHE A 77 -4.36 -16.92 -20.04
CA PHE A 77 -3.68 -17.94 -20.84
C PHE A 77 -4.28 -18.15 -22.23
N ALA A 78 -5.57 -17.88 -22.42
CA ALA A 78 -6.21 -18.01 -23.74
C ALA A 78 -5.96 -16.80 -24.66
N LEU A 79 -5.44 -15.68 -24.13
CA LEU A 79 -5.19 -14.48 -24.92
C LEU A 79 -3.81 -14.54 -25.60
N PRO A 80 -3.66 -13.98 -26.82
CA PRO A 80 -2.37 -13.88 -27.51
C PRO A 80 -1.51 -12.74 -26.91
N VAL A 81 -1.29 -12.78 -25.60
CA VAL A 81 -0.52 -11.78 -24.84
C VAL A 81 0.76 -12.40 -24.29
N ASN A 82 1.77 -11.57 -24.07
CA ASN A 82 3.04 -12.05 -23.53
C ASN A 82 2.92 -12.29 -22.01
N LEU A 83 2.92 -13.55 -21.60
CA LEU A 83 2.76 -13.96 -20.20
C LEU A 83 3.84 -13.38 -19.26
N ARG A 84 5.09 -13.26 -19.73
CA ARG A 84 6.18 -12.62 -18.98
C ARG A 84 5.86 -11.15 -18.70
N LYS A 85 5.37 -10.41 -19.71
CA LYS A 85 4.98 -9.00 -19.52
C LYS A 85 3.78 -8.86 -18.58
N THR A 86 2.83 -9.79 -18.62
CA THR A 86 1.69 -9.83 -17.68
C THR A 86 2.17 -10.04 -16.25
N TRP A 87 3.05 -11.00 -16.02
CA TRP A 87 3.63 -11.26 -14.68
C TRP A 87 4.38 -10.04 -14.13
N ILE A 88 5.30 -9.47 -14.92
CA ILE A 88 6.04 -8.26 -14.52
C ILE A 88 5.08 -7.11 -14.19
N SER A 89 4.02 -6.92 -14.97
CA SER A 89 3.06 -5.85 -14.75
C SER A 89 2.24 -6.04 -13.47
N LYS A 90 1.99 -7.29 -13.05
CA LYS A 90 1.34 -7.60 -11.78
C LYS A 90 2.23 -7.22 -10.60
N VAL A 91 3.52 -7.56 -10.66
CA VAL A 91 4.50 -7.17 -9.63
C VAL A 91 4.62 -5.65 -9.55
N LEU A 92 4.78 -4.96 -10.68
CA LEU A 92 4.83 -3.50 -10.73
C LEU A 92 3.55 -2.84 -10.20
N LEU A 93 2.37 -3.43 -10.46
CA LEU A 93 1.13 -2.92 -9.90
C LEU A 93 1.09 -3.01 -8.38
N ILE A 94 1.56 -4.13 -7.82
CA ILE A 94 1.65 -4.33 -6.37
C ILE A 94 2.60 -3.29 -5.76
N GLU A 95 3.75 -3.06 -6.37
CA GLU A 95 4.71 -2.02 -5.97
C GLU A 95 4.09 -0.61 -6.00
N ILE A 96 3.33 -0.28 -7.05
CA ILE A 96 2.58 1.00 -7.13
C ILE A 96 1.57 1.11 -5.98
N TYR A 97 0.85 0.05 -5.66
CA TYR A 97 -0.09 0.04 -4.54
C TYR A 97 0.59 0.18 -3.18
N VAL A 98 1.77 -0.42 -3.01
CA VAL A 98 2.62 -0.24 -1.82
C VAL A 98 3.08 1.20 -1.69
N ALA A 99 3.55 1.82 -2.77
CA ALA A 99 3.93 3.22 -2.78
C ALA A 99 2.75 4.14 -2.42
N ILE A 100 1.56 3.88 -2.98
CA ILE A 100 0.34 4.65 -2.64
C ILE A 100 -0.02 4.50 -1.16
N ALA A 101 0.04 3.29 -0.60
CA ALA A 101 -0.25 3.07 0.82
C ALA A 101 0.71 3.85 1.73
N ASN A 102 2.01 3.85 1.40
CA ASN A 102 3.02 4.63 2.11
C ASN A 102 2.78 6.15 2.01
N ILE A 103 2.34 6.65 0.86
CA ILE A 103 1.96 8.06 0.68
C ILE A 103 0.72 8.41 1.52
N VAL A 104 -0.28 7.52 1.55
CA VAL A 104 -1.48 7.71 2.39
C VAL A 104 -1.11 7.72 3.87
N HIS A 105 -0.22 6.83 4.30
CA HIS A 105 0.32 6.83 5.67
C HIS A 105 1.02 8.15 6.00
N LEU A 106 1.95 8.60 5.16
CA LEU A 106 2.65 9.87 5.32
C LEU A 106 1.68 11.05 5.44
N ALA A 107 0.70 11.13 4.53
CA ALA A 107 -0.31 12.19 4.56
C ALA A 107 -1.09 12.17 5.89
N GLY A 108 -1.49 10.99 6.37
CA GLY A 108 -2.16 10.82 7.65
C GLY A 108 -1.32 11.26 8.85
N ILE A 109 -0.03 10.90 8.89
CA ILE A 109 0.86 11.31 9.98
C ILE A 109 1.17 12.81 9.91
N ILE A 110 1.33 13.41 8.72
CA ILE A 110 1.51 14.87 8.60
C ILE A 110 0.27 15.60 9.13
N LEU A 111 -0.93 15.17 8.74
CA LEU A 111 -2.18 15.76 9.24
C LEU A 111 -2.28 15.61 10.77
N GLY A 112 -2.03 14.42 11.31
CA GLY A 112 -2.05 14.20 12.75
C GLY A 112 -0.98 15.00 13.49
N LYS A 113 0.21 15.20 12.91
CA LYS A 113 1.23 16.08 13.48
C LYS A 113 0.75 17.53 13.55
N LEU A 114 0.14 18.05 12.49
CA LEU A 114 -0.29 19.44 12.42
C LEU A 114 -1.45 19.74 13.39
N PHE A 115 -2.43 18.85 13.47
CA PHE A 115 -3.68 19.09 14.22
C PHE A 115 -3.74 18.47 15.61
N TYR A 116 -2.95 17.42 15.89
CA TYR A 116 -3.01 16.68 17.16
C TYR A 116 -1.69 16.71 17.94
N CYS A 117 -0.56 16.44 17.29
CA CYS A 117 0.75 16.31 17.94
C CYS A 117 1.76 17.37 17.48
N THR A 118 1.42 18.64 17.71
CA THR A 118 2.22 19.80 17.24
C THR A 118 3.57 19.92 17.96
N SER A 119 3.68 19.40 19.19
CA SER A 119 4.91 19.46 19.99
C SER A 119 5.97 18.41 19.61
N SER A 120 5.75 17.61 18.56
CA SER A 120 6.70 16.58 18.16
C SER A 120 7.98 17.18 17.56
N ASN A 121 9.14 16.71 18.04
CA ASN A 121 10.46 17.17 17.56
C ASN A 121 10.82 16.64 16.16
N ILE A 122 10.08 15.67 15.64
CA ILE A 122 10.34 15.07 14.33
C ILE A 122 9.89 16.03 13.23
N THR A 123 10.81 16.42 12.35
CA THR A 123 10.53 17.34 11.24
C THR A 123 9.79 16.64 10.09
N ILE A 124 9.08 17.42 9.27
CA ILE A 124 8.35 16.87 8.10
C ILE A 124 9.34 16.27 7.08
N SER A 125 10.53 16.84 6.94
CA SER A 125 11.59 16.28 6.08
C SER A 125 12.04 14.90 6.51
N GLN A 126 12.22 14.66 7.82
CA GLN A 126 12.54 13.34 8.37
C GLN A 126 11.42 12.32 8.08
N MET A 127 10.16 12.74 8.15
CA MET A 127 9.00 11.91 7.82
C MET A 127 9.00 11.50 6.34
N ILE A 128 9.26 12.45 5.44
CA ILE A 128 9.36 12.19 4.00
C ILE A 128 10.49 11.19 3.70
N ILE A 129 11.66 11.39 4.31
CA ILE A 129 12.81 10.49 4.14
C ILE A 129 12.48 9.08 4.66
N ALA A 130 11.85 8.98 5.83
CA ALA A 130 11.42 7.69 6.39
C ALA A 130 10.44 6.96 5.47
N THR A 131 9.45 7.67 4.91
CA THR A 131 8.51 7.07 3.97
C THR A 131 9.19 6.65 2.66
N LEU A 132 10.17 7.42 2.18
CA LEU A 132 10.93 7.07 0.97
C LEU A 132 11.73 5.78 1.18
N LEU A 133 12.33 5.59 2.36
CA LEU A 133 13.02 4.35 2.74
C LEU A 133 12.07 3.13 2.83
N LEU A 134 10.77 3.33 3.05
CA LEU A 134 9.78 2.24 3.07
C LEU A 134 9.26 1.87 1.68
N ILE A 135 9.53 2.70 0.67
CA ILE A 135 9.11 2.47 -0.72
C ILE A 135 10.21 1.77 -1.52
N VAL A 136 11.49 2.06 -1.22
CA VAL A 136 12.68 1.49 -1.84
C VAL A 136 13.01 0.12 -1.23
#